data_AF-A0A6L9L8C9-F1
#
_entry.id   AF-A0A6L9L8C9-F1
#
_cell.length_a   1.000
_cell.length_b   1.000
_cell.length_c   1.000
_cell.angle_alpha   90.00
_cell.angle_beta   90.00
_cell.angle_gamma   90.00
#
_symmetry.space_group_name_H-M   'P 1'
#
loop_
_entity.id
_entity.type
_entity.pdbx_description
1 polymer ?
#
loop_
_entity_poly.entity_id
_entity_poly.type
_entity_poly.pdbx_seq_one_letter_code
_entity_poly.pdbx_strand_id
1 'polypeptide(L)'
;MNKQQLKLDIDKLHNLKMSIGNLTYGEASKAKYAMGNLIKKIEFTTNFLGSMALPVELIDSRDKAFAQINPAVQAILQEAGKNEKRSNGHELISTETDNQSEVIRRALGNFDTEASRWLESNN
;
A
#
# COMPACT_ATOMS: atom_id res chain seq x y z
N MET A 1 -22.25 -3.85 -9.82
CA MET A 1 -21.37 -4.07 -8.64
C MET A 1 -22.23 -4.05 -7.38
N ASN A 2 -21.95 -4.90 -6.39
CA ASN A 2 -22.67 -4.94 -5.11
C ASN A 2 -22.04 -3.93 -4.11
N LYS A 3 -22.84 -3.02 -3.54
CA LYS A 3 -22.36 -2.03 -2.54
C LYS A 3 -21.82 -2.67 -1.27
N GLN A 4 -22.43 -3.76 -0.80
CA GLN A 4 -21.94 -4.50 0.38
C GLN A 4 -20.56 -5.09 0.12
N GLN A 5 -20.32 -5.59 -1.09
CA GLN A 5 -19.01 -6.10 -1.50
C GLN A 5 -17.96 -4.97 -1.54
N LEU A 6 -18.31 -3.82 -2.12
CA LEU A 6 -17.40 -2.67 -2.16
C LEU A 6 -17.00 -2.22 -0.75
N LYS A 7 -17.95 -2.18 0.20
CA LYS A 7 -17.66 -1.86 1.60
C LYS A 7 -16.63 -2.82 2.21
N LEU A 8 -16.83 -4.12 2.04
CA LEU A 8 -15.90 -5.15 2.53
C LEU A 8 -14.51 -5.02 1.89
N ASP A 9 -14.46 -4.70 0.59
CA ASP A 9 -13.19 -4.51 -0.11
C ASP A 9 -12.45 -3.26 0.37
N ILE A 10 -13.16 -2.16 0.66
CA ILE A 10 -12.58 -0.94 1.26
C ILE A 10 -12.04 -1.23 2.66
N ASP A 11 -12.82 -1.91 3.52
CA ASP A 11 -12.35 -2.32 4.86
C ASP A 11 -11.10 -3.20 4.78
N LYS A 12 -11.04 -4.11 3.80
CA LYS A 12 -9.85 -4.93 3.54
C LYS A 12 -8.67 -4.09 3.07
N LEU A 13 -8.88 -3.14 2.16
CA LEU A 13 -7.84 -2.22 1.70
C LEU A 13 -7.27 -1.38 2.85
N HIS A 14 -8.15 -0.88 3.73
CA HIS A 14 -7.77 -0.13 4.92
C HIS A 14 -6.83 -0.94 5.83
N ASN A 15 -7.18 -2.19 6.11
CA ASN A 15 -6.34 -3.07 6.93
C ASN A 15 -4.98 -3.37 6.27
N LEU A 16 -4.95 -3.53 4.95
CA LEU A 16 -3.71 -3.73 4.20
C LEU A 16 -2.81 -2.50 4.25
N LYS A 17 -3.37 -1.30 4.06
CA LYS A 17 -2.69 -0.01 4.24
C LYS A 17 -2.07 0.13 5.63
N MET A 18 -2.82 -0.20 6.70
CA MET A 18 -2.31 -0.15 8.07
C MET A 18 -1.16 -1.14 8.28
N SER A 19 -1.25 -2.35 7.70
CA SER A 19 -0.20 -3.35 7.77
C SER A 19 1.12 -2.90 7.10
N ILE A 20 1.08 -2.09 6.05
CA ILE A 20 2.29 -1.50 5.45
C ILE A 20 3.00 -0.63 6.49
N GLY A 21 2.26 0.23 7.18
CA GLY A 21 2.81 1.10 8.23
C GLY A 21 3.42 0.31 9.38
N ASN A 22 2.74 -0.73 9.84
CA ASN A 22 3.26 -1.56 10.95
C ASN A 22 4.59 -2.23 10.62
N LEU A 23 4.89 -2.46 9.33
CA LEU A 23 6.15 -3.06 8.91
C LEU A 23 7.29 -2.04 8.83
N THR A 24 6.99 -0.74 8.70
CA THR A 24 8.03 0.30 8.57
C THR A 24 8.44 0.95 9.88
N TYR A 25 7.77 0.64 11.00
CA TYR A 25 8.10 1.19 12.32
C TYR A 25 8.57 0.14 13.34
N GLY A 26 9.26 0.63 14.38
CA GLY A 26 9.61 -0.14 15.58
C GLY A 26 10.50 -1.36 15.30
N GLU A 27 10.34 -2.40 16.11
CA GLU A 27 11.12 -3.65 15.98
C GLU A 27 10.83 -4.40 14.66
N ALA A 28 9.64 -4.23 14.07
CA ALA A 28 9.28 -4.84 12.80
C ALA A 28 10.19 -4.37 11.66
N SER A 29 10.55 -3.08 11.65
CA SER A 29 11.45 -2.49 10.64
C SER A 29 12.90 -3.00 10.67
N LYS A 30 13.28 -3.64 11.79
CA LYS A 30 14.62 -4.19 12.04
C LYS A 30 14.64 -5.72 12.01
N ALA A 31 13.47 -6.34 11.89
CA ALA A 31 13.33 -7.78 11.89
C ALA A 31 14.03 -8.41 10.67
N LYS A 32 14.38 -9.69 10.80
CA LYS A 32 14.88 -10.47 9.68
C LYS A 32 13.85 -10.44 8.54
N TYR A 33 14.31 -10.17 7.32
CA TYR A 33 13.48 -10.04 6.12
C TYR A 33 12.44 -8.90 6.18
N ALA A 34 12.65 -7.86 6.99
CA ALA A 34 11.72 -6.73 7.10
C ALA A 34 11.42 -6.09 5.73
N MET A 35 12.46 -5.83 4.93
CA MET A 35 12.31 -5.30 3.57
C MET A 35 11.52 -6.24 2.66
N GLY A 36 11.88 -7.52 2.58
CA GLY A 36 11.14 -8.50 1.79
C GLY A 36 9.66 -8.65 2.20
N ASN A 37 9.37 -8.58 3.49
CA ASN A 37 8.00 -8.62 4.02
C ASN A 37 7.21 -7.37 3.62
N LEU A 38 7.84 -6.20 3.69
CA LEU A 38 7.26 -4.94 3.24
C LEU A 38 6.91 -4.98 1.76
N ILE A 39 7.85 -5.38 0.90
CA ILE A 39 7.65 -5.47 -0.56
C ILE A 39 6.48 -6.39 -0.89
N LYS A 40 6.43 -7.59 -0.31
CA LYS A 40 5.31 -8.52 -0.51
C LYS A 40 3.97 -7.92 -0.08
N LYS A 41 3.96 -7.18 1.04
CA LYS A 41 2.74 -6.51 1.52
C LYS A 41 2.30 -5.41 0.56
N ILE A 42 3.22 -4.60 0.06
CA ILE A 42 2.96 -3.55 -0.93
C ILE A 42 2.43 -4.16 -2.23
N GLU A 43 3.09 -5.18 -2.76
CA GLU A 43 2.66 -5.88 -3.98
C GLU A 43 1.25 -6.45 -3.83
N PHE A 44 0.98 -7.16 -2.74
CA PHE A 44 -0.35 -7.69 -2.47
C PHE A 44 -1.41 -6.59 -2.37
N THR A 45 -1.10 -5.47 -1.71
CA THR A 45 -2.03 -4.35 -1.51
C THR A 45 -2.34 -3.62 -2.82
N THR A 46 -1.32 -3.38 -3.64
CA THR A 46 -1.46 -2.70 -4.94
C THR A 46 -2.19 -3.57 -5.95
N ASN A 47 -1.90 -4.86 -6.01
CA ASN A 47 -2.66 -5.83 -6.81
C ASN A 47 -4.12 -5.90 -6.37
N PHE A 48 -4.38 -5.91 -5.06
CA PHE A 48 -5.74 -5.89 -4.53
C PHE A 48 -6.50 -4.65 -5.03
N LEU A 49 -5.95 -3.44 -4.83
CA LEU A 49 -6.55 -2.19 -5.31
C LEU A 49 -6.80 -2.21 -6.83
N GLY A 50 -5.85 -2.72 -7.62
CA GLY A 50 -5.98 -2.81 -9.08
C GLY A 50 -7.09 -3.75 -9.54
N SER A 51 -7.34 -4.82 -8.76
CA SER A 51 -8.37 -5.83 -9.04
C SER A 51 -9.77 -5.49 -8.51
N MET A 52 -9.90 -4.45 -7.68
CA MET A 52 -11.20 -4.07 -7.10
C MET A 52 -12.18 -3.73 -8.23
N ALA A 53 -13.37 -4.33 -8.18
CA ALA A 53 -14.48 -3.89 -9.01
C ALA A 53 -14.99 -2.56 -8.45
N LEU A 54 -14.87 -1.49 -9.25
CA LEU A 54 -15.22 -0.13 -8.82
C LEU A 54 -16.35 0.46 -9.70
N PRO A 55 -17.17 1.36 -9.13
CA PRO A 55 -18.04 2.22 -9.92
C PRO A 55 -17.18 3.23 -10.71
N VAL A 56 -17.70 3.74 -11.82
CA VAL A 56 -16.94 4.59 -12.76
C VAL A 56 -16.38 5.84 -12.07
N GLU A 57 -17.12 6.39 -11.12
CA GLU A 57 -16.78 7.59 -10.34
C GLU A 57 -15.53 7.39 -9.46
N LEU A 58 -15.22 6.15 -9.07
CA LEU A 58 -14.05 5.84 -8.24
C LEU A 58 -12.82 5.42 -9.07
N ILE A 59 -12.97 5.22 -10.39
CA ILE A 59 -11.85 4.84 -11.27
C ILE A 59 -10.79 5.96 -11.29
N ASP A 60 -11.19 7.22 -11.44
CA ASP A 60 -10.26 8.36 -11.44
C ASP A 60 -9.49 8.48 -10.10
N SER A 61 -10.18 8.24 -8.98
CA SER A 61 -9.56 8.23 -7.65
C SER A 61 -8.51 7.11 -7.51
N ARG A 62 -8.82 5.91 -8.01
CA ARG A 62 -7.87 4.78 -8.05
C ARG A 62 -6.65 5.11 -8.91
N ASP A 63 -6.86 5.68 -10.09
CA ASP A 63 -5.77 5.98 -11.02
C ASP A 63 -4.86 7.10 -10.47
N LYS A 64 -5.42 8.09 -9.78
CA LYS A 64 -4.66 9.09 -8.99
C LYS A 64 -3.85 8.47 -7.87
N ALA A 65 -4.38 7.45 -7.19
CA ALA A 65 -3.62 6.71 -6.18
C ALA A 65 -2.44 5.96 -6.83
N PHE A 66 -2.66 5.26 -7.95
CA PHE A 66 -1.59 4.57 -8.67
C PHE A 66 -0.50 5.50 -9.20
N ALA A 67 -0.85 6.71 -9.62
CA ALA A 67 0.12 7.71 -10.05
C ALA A 67 1.13 8.08 -8.94
N GLN A 68 0.74 7.99 -7.67
CA GLN A 68 1.62 8.21 -6.51
C GLN A 68 2.29 6.93 -6.04
N ILE A 69 1.55 5.82 -6.03
CA ILE A 69 2.04 4.51 -5.58
C ILE A 69 3.17 4.01 -6.48
N ASN A 70 2.99 4.03 -7.80
CA ASN A 70 3.93 3.39 -8.72
C ASN A 70 5.37 3.93 -8.60
N PRO A 71 5.61 5.26 -8.59
CA PRO A 71 6.95 5.79 -8.35
C PRO A 71 7.54 5.39 -6.99
N ALA A 72 6.73 5.40 -5.92
CA ALA A 72 7.17 5.03 -4.59
C ALA A 72 7.55 3.54 -4.50
N VAL A 73 6.77 2.66 -5.13
CA VAL A 73 7.10 1.22 -5.25
C VAL A 73 8.42 1.02 -5.98
N GLN A 74 8.64 1.74 -7.09
CA GLN A 74 9.90 1.63 -7.84
C GLN A 74 11.10 2.10 -7.01
N ALA A 75 10.97 3.17 -6.22
CA ALA A 75 12.02 3.63 -5.33
C ALA A 75 12.39 2.58 -4.26
N ILE A 76 11.39 1.94 -3.64
CA ILE A 76 11.60 0.86 -2.67
C ILE A 76 12.29 -0.35 -3.32
N LEU A 77 11.86 -0.77 -4.51
CA LEU A 77 12.48 -1.90 -5.22
C LEU A 77 13.93 -1.61 -5.62
N GLN A 78 14.24 -0.39 -6.06
CA GLN A 78 15.61 0.04 -6.35
C GLN A 78 16.49 0.01 -5.10
N GLU A 79 15.95 0.42 -3.95
CA GLU A 79 16.68 0.37 -2.70
C GLU A 79 16.91 -1.07 -2.21
N ALA A 80 15.90 -1.93 -2.35
CA ALA A 80 16.03 -3.34 -2.04
C ALA A 80 17.12 -4.02 -2.87
N GLY A 81 17.17 -3.77 -4.19
CA GLY A 81 18.22 -4.30 -5.07
C GLY A 81 19.64 -3.83 -4.72
N LYS A 82 19.79 -2.68 -4.05
CA LYS A 82 21.10 -2.24 -3.50
C LYS A 82 21.48 -2.99 -2.21
N ASN A 83 20.48 -3.45 -1.45
CA ASN A 83 20.64 -4.12 -0.15
C ASN A 83 20.82 -5.64 -0.24
N GLU A 84 20.45 -6.28 -1.36
CA GLU A 84 20.60 -7.74 -1.60
C GLU A 84 22.02 -8.28 -1.40
N LYS A 85 23.05 -7.42 -1.30
CA LYS A 85 24.42 -7.81 -0.98
C LYS A 85 24.65 -8.20 0.49
N ARG A 86 23.66 -8.06 1.39
CA ARG A 86 23.78 -8.41 2.82
C ARG A 86 23.24 -9.82 3.08
N SER A 87 24.11 -10.82 2.96
CA SER A 87 23.81 -12.27 2.94
C SER A 87 23.08 -12.88 4.15
N ASN A 88 22.80 -12.14 5.22
CA ASN A 88 22.29 -12.70 6.48
C ASN A 88 20.79 -12.44 6.71
N GLY A 89 20.09 -11.83 5.75
CA GLY A 89 18.65 -11.54 5.85
C GLY A 89 18.30 -10.40 6.80
N HIS A 90 19.28 -9.63 7.25
CA HIS A 90 19.08 -8.39 8.01
C HIS A 90 19.06 -7.21 7.03
N GLU A 91 17.97 -7.12 6.28
CA GLU A 91 17.65 -5.97 5.44
C GLU A 91 16.89 -4.98 6.31
N LEU A 92 17.53 -3.85 6.63
CA LEU A 92 16.88 -2.79 7.40
C LEU A 92 16.05 -1.94 6.45
N ILE A 93 14.84 -1.58 6.89
CA ILE A 93 14.08 -0.52 6.24
C ILE A 93 14.80 0.79 6.52
N SER A 94 15.21 1.48 5.44
CA SER A 94 15.84 2.78 5.56
C SER A 94 14.79 3.87 5.79
N THR A 95 15.25 5.06 6.17
CA THR A 95 14.39 6.25 6.22
C THR A 95 13.75 6.55 4.87
N GLU A 96 14.44 6.30 3.76
CA GLU A 96 13.88 6.54 2.43
C GLU A 96 12.76 5.53 2.12
N THR A 97 12.98 4.25 2.38
CA THR A 97 11.95 3.22 2.24
C THR A 97 10.73 3.51 3.13
N ASP A 98 10.92 4.01 4.35
CA ASP A 98 9.82 4.43 5.22
C ASP A 98 9.06 5.64 4.64
N ASN A 99 9.77 6.65 4.15
CA ASN A 99 9.15 7.81 3.48
C ASN A 99 8.33 7.39 2.25
N GLN A 100 8.84 6.49 1.42
CA GLN A 100 8.11 5.99 0.25
C GLN A 100 6.93 5.11 0.65
N SER A 101 7.05 4.35 1.74
CA SER A 101 5.93 3.59 2.30
C SER A 101 4.83 4.52 2.80
N GLU A 102 5.19 5.67 3.38
CA GLU A 102 4.23 6.70 3.78
C GLU A 102 3.51 7.33 2.58
N VAL A 103 4.21 7.57 1.48
CA VAL A 103 3.58 8.02 0.21
C VAL A 103 2.52 7.01 -0.24
N ILE A 104 2.84 5.72 -0.23
CA ILE A 104 1.88 4.65 -0.58
C ILE A 104 0.68 4.68 0.37
N ARG A 105 0.89 4.76 1.70
CA ARG A 105 -0.20 4.80 2.69
C ARG A 105 -1.11 6.00 2.49
N ARG A 106 -0.56 7.18 2.19
CA ARG A 106 -1.34 8.39 1.93
C ARG A 106 -2.18 8.27 0.67
N ALA A 107 -1.60 7.77 -0.42
CA ALA A 107 -2.32 7.53 -1.66
C ALA A 107 -3.50 6.56 -1.45
N LEU A 108 -3.27 5.46 -0.74
CA LEU A 108 -4.31 4.51 -0.33
C LEU A 108 -5.37 5.16 0.57
N GLY A 109 -4.95 5.99 1.53
CA GLY A 109 -5.85 6.70 2.45
C GLY A 109 -6.75 7.73 1.76
N ASN A 110 -6.24 8.42 0.75
CA ASN A 110 -7.03 9.34 -0.07
C ASN A 110 -8.12 8.59 -0.85
N PHE A 111 -7.76 7.46 -1.48
CA PHE A 111 -8.72 6.60 -2.16
C PHE A 111 -9.79 6.05 -1.19
N ASP A 112 -9.35 5.51 -0.05
CA ASP A 112 -10.21 4.99 1.04
C ASP A 112 -11.25 6.04 1.51
N THR A 113 -10.82 7.29 1.65
CA THR A 113 -11.69 8.42 2.01
C THR A 113 -12.72 8.72 0.93
N GLU A 114 -12.31 8.81 -0.34
CA GLU A 114 -13.23 9.06 -1.46
C GLU A 114 -14.22 7.91 -1.65
N ALA A 115 -13.77 6.68 -1.53
CA ALA A 115 -14.62 5.49 -1.64
C ALA A 115 -15.64 5.41 -0.50
N SER A 116 -15.25 5.77 0.72
CA SER A 116 -16.15 5.87 1.87
C SER A 116 -17.20 6.97 1.70
N ARG A 117 -16.80 8.17 1.25
CA ARG A 117 -17.74 9.26 0.93
C ARG A 117 -18.74 8.87 -0.16
N TRP A 118 -18.29 8.16 -1.18
CA TRP A 118 -19.16 7.67 -2.24
C TRP A 118 -20.19 6.67 -1.70
N LEU A 119 -19.78 5.74 -0.83
CA LEU A 119 -20.69 4.80 -0.18
C LEU A 119 -21.75 5.51 0.67
N GLU A 120 -21.35 6.54 1.42
CA GLU A 120 -22.27 7.35 2.23
C GLU A 120 -23.26 8.15 1.36
N SER A 121 -22.79 8.76 0.27
CA SER A 121 -23.60 9.62 -0.61
C SER A 121 -24.57 8.83 -1.49
N ASN A 122 -24.34 7.53 -1.64
CA ASN A 122 -25.18 6.64 -2.43
C ASN A 122 -25.96 5.66 -1.54
N ASN A 123 -26.02 5.85 -0.21
CA ASN A 123 -26.84 5.01 0.67
C ASN A 123 -28.33 5.37 0.61
#